data_AF-A0A5C7X4E0-F1
#
_entry.id   AF-A0A5C7X4E0-F1
#
_cell.length_a   1.000
_cell.length_b   1.000
_cell.length_c   1.000
_cell.angle_alpha   90.00
_cell.angle_beta   90.00
_cell.angle_gamma   90.00
#
_symmetry.space_group_name_H-M   'P 1'
#
loop_
_entity.id
_entity.type
_entity.pdbx_description
1 polymer ?
#
loop_
_entity_poly.entity_id
_entity_poly.type
_entity_poly.pdbx_seq_one_letter_code
_entity_poly.pdbx_strand_id
1 'polypeptide(L)'
;MNNTWLVAGFGVMLSTQVFAVTIDDMRGEQTPYAQAFKALDSDGNGKLSKKEAVKDKDFAHSAFAKADKNHNGSLDQDEFAAYKSKVDNAENKQTAADSAITAKIKSKYLVEKNFSSLKVSVETKDNGVILSGFVDSEEQKARAEKIAMGVSGVKSVKNALVVKP
;
A
#
# COMPACT_ATOMS: atom_id res chain seq x y z
N MET A 1 3.28 -60.91 -1.28
CA MET A 1 4.29 -60.45 -0.29
C MET A 1 4.03 -58.95 -0.10
N ASN A 2 2.92 -58.62 0.57
CA ASN A 2 2.77 -58.38 2.03
C ASN A 2 3.38 -56.98 2.35
N ASN A 3 2.76 -56.04 3.08
CA ASN A 3 1.62 -56.03 4.01
C ASN A 3 1.25 -54.52 4.29
N THR A 4 0.00 -54.02 4.19
CA THR A 4 -1.07 -53.92 5.24
C THR A 4 -0.51 -53.42 6.60
N TRP A 5 -0.95 -52.34 7.28
CA TRP A 5 -2.29 -51.75 7.50
C TRP A 5 -2.25 -50.37 8.24
N LEU A 6 -3.43 -49.76 8.34
CA LEU A 6 -3.91 -48.55 9.04
C LEU A 6 -3.50 -48.32 10.51
N VAL A 7 -3.48 -47.05 10.93
CA VAL A 7 -4.02 -46.64 12.25
C VAL A 7 -4.72 -45.27 12.16
N ALA A 8 -5.95 -45.23 12.66
CA ALA A 8 -6.83 -44.07 12.79
C ALA A 8 -6.54 -43.28 14.09
N GLY A 9 -6.84 -41.98 14.09
CA GLY A 9 -6.85 -41.16 15.29
C GLY A 9 -7.45 -39.77 15.04
N PHE A 10 -8.75 -39.63 15.25
CA PHE A 10 -9.43 -38.34 15.42
C PHE A 10 -9.12 -37.83 16.84
N GLY A 11 -8.55 -36.63 16.98
CA GLY A 11 -8.34 -35.98 18.28
C GLY A 11 -7.76 -34.58 18.14
N VAL A 12 -8.61 -33.55 18.31
CA VAL A 12 -8.18 -32.16 18.49
C VAL A 12 -7.61 -31.99 19.89
N MET A 13 -6.39 -31.47 20.03
CA MET A 13 -5.98 -30.75 21.24
C MET A 13 -5.19 -29.50 20.86
N LEU A 14 -5.72 -28.34 21.23
CA LEU A 14 -4.96 -27.10 21.36
C LEU A 14 -3.86 -27.31 22.41
N SER A 15 -2.61 -27.04 22.04
CA SER A 15 -1.54 -26.72 22.98
C SER A 15 -0.83 -25.49 22.44
N THR A 16 -1.24 -24.33 22.95
CA THR A 16 -0.48 -23.09 22.88
C THR A 16 0.80 -23.28 23.70
N GLN A 17 2.02 -23.15 23.15
CA GLN A 17 3.19 -22.54 23.84
C GLN A 17 4.29 -22.11 22.86
N VAL A 18 4.49 -20.79 22.83
CA VAL A 18 5.73 -20.00 22.75
C VAL A 18 6.85 -20.50 21.82
N PHE A 19 7.01 -19.84 20.67
CA PHE A 19 8.31 -19.76 19.99
C PHE A 19 9.05 -18.51 20.47
N ALA A 20 9.99 -18.72 21.39
CA ALA A 20 11.08 -17.77 21.61
C ALA A 20 11.93 -17.76 20.34
N VAL A 21 11.91 -16.63 19.62
CA VAL A 21 12.72 -16.41 18.41
C VAL A 21 14.19 -16.33 18.81
N THR A 22 14.91 -17.44 18.68
CA THR A 22 16.38 -17.47 18.67
C THR A 22 16.87 -17.16 17.26
N ILE A 23 17.69 -16.13 17.14
CA ILE A 23 18.16 -15.48 15.90
C ILE A 23 18.97 -16.43 14.97
N ASP A 24 19.28 -17.66 15.38
CA ASP A 24 20.12 -18.60 14.60
C ASP A 24 19.33 -19.46 13.58
N ASP A 25 17.99 -19.58 13.71
CA ASP A 25 17.14 -20.43 12.86
C ASP A 25 16.39 -19.65 11.74
N MET A 26 17.04 -18.64 11.14
CA MET A 26 16.46 -17.86 10.01
C MET A 26 17.16 -18.14 8.66
N ARG A 27 17.66 -19.37 8.44
CA ARG A 27 18.14 -19.79 7.09
C ARG A 27 17.04 -20.34 6.18
N GLY A 28 15.77 -20.20 6.56
CA GLY A 28 14.61 -20.69 5.80
C GLY A 28 13.42 -19.72 5.75
N GLU A 29 13.61 -18.43 6.00
CA GLU A 29 12.52 -17.46 5.96
C GLU A 29 12.15 -17.08 4.51
N GLN A 30 11.09 -17.71 4.00
CA GLN A 30 10.35 -17.22 2.85
C GLN A 30 9.74 -15.85 3.20
N THR A 31 10.48 -14.77 3.01
CA THR A 31 9.89 -13.43 3.06
C THR A 31 8.78 -13.32 2.01
N PRO A 32 7.72 -12.52 2.22
CA PRO A 32 6.69 -12.28 1.20
C PRO A 32 7.29 -11.85 -0.15
N TYR A 33 8.43 -11.14 -0.10
CA TYR A 33 9.19 -10.71 -1.27
C TYR A 33 9.94 -11.84 -1.99
N ALA A 34 10.41 -12.87 -1.27
CA ALA A 34 11.05 -14.04 -1.89
C ALA A 34 10.05 -14.87 -2.71
N GLN A 35 8.81 -14.96 -2.25
CA GLN A 35 7.72 -15.61 -3.02
C GLN A 35 7.38 -14.81 -4.27
N ALA A 36 7.29 -13.48 -4.16
CA ALA A 36 7.08 -12.59 -5.31
C ALA A 36 8.25 -12.66 -6.32
N PHE A 37 9.50 -12.72 -5.83
CA PHE A 37 10.68 -12.87 -6.66
C PHE A 37 10.65 -14.17 -7.46
N LYS A 38 10.34 -15.30 -6.80
CA LYS A 38 10.22 -16.60 -7.46
C LYS A 38 9.07 -16.67 -8.47
N ALA A 39 7.98 -15.93 -8.25
CA ALA A 39 6.89 -15.84 -9.21
C ALA A 39 7.28 -15.07 -10.49
N LEU A 40 8.25 -14.17 -10.39
CA LEU A 40 8.73 -13.35 -11.51
C LEU A 40 9.91 -14.01 -12.26
N ASP A 41 10.75 -14.75 -11.54
CA ASP A 41 11.88 -15.53 -12.05
C ASP A 41 11.39 -16.70 -12.92
N SER A 42 11.19 -16.42 -14.21
CA SER A 42 10.57 -17.36 -15.15
C SER A 42 11.58 -18.37 -15.69
N ASP A 43 12.85 -17.97 -15.76
CA ASP A 43 13.94 -18.83 -16.23
C ASP A 43 14.64 -19.58 -15.08
N GLY A 44 14.32 -19.26 -13.82
CA GLY A 44 14.76 -19.98 -12.63
C GLY A 44 16.23 -19.72 -12.29
N ASN A 45 16.79 -18.62 -12.77
CA ASN A 45 18.22 -18.33 -12.65
C ASN A 45 18.59 -17.63 -11.32
N GLY A 46 17.61 -17.30 -10.47
CA GLY A 46 17.81 -16.62 -9.19
C GLY A 46 18.06 -15.11 -9.31
N LYS A 47 17.77 -14.51 -10.47
CA LYS A 47 17.89 -13.08 -10.80
C LYS A 47 16.72 -12.65 -11.67
N LEU A 48 16.21 -11.44 -11.45
CA LEU A 48 15.20 -10.85 -12.31
C LEU A 48 15.86 -10.01 -13.38
N SER A 49 15.77 -10.46 -14.63
CA SER A 49 16.16 -9.64 -15.78
C SER A 49 15.14 -8.52 -15.99
N LYS A 50 15.52 -7.45 -16.72
CA LYS A 50 14.60 -6.38 -17.11
C LYS A 50 13.31 -6.89 -17.77
N LYS A 51 13.39 -8.00 -18.51
CA LYS A 51 12.24 -8.60 -19.20
C LYS A 51 11.26 -9.28 -18.25
N GLU A 52 11.76 -9.78 -17.12
CA GLU A 52 10.96 -10.49 -16.12
C GLU A 52 10.38 -9.51 -15.10
N ALA A 53 11.18 -8.54 -14.65
CA ALA A 53 10.74 -7.50 -13.74
C ALA A 53 9.57 -6.67 -14.32
N VAL A 54 9.56 -6.42 -15.63
CA VAL A 54 8.49 -5.63 -16.29
C VAL A 54 7.23 -6.45 -16.61
N LYS A 55 7.22 -7.77 -16.37
CA LYS A 55 5.98 -8.56 -16.44
C LYS A 55 5.04 -8.22 -15.28
N ASP A 56 5.57 -7.68 -14.19
CA ASP A 56 4.78 -7.17 -13.08
C ASP A 56 4.16 -5.81 -13.47
N LYS A 57 2.84 -5.69 -13.33
CA LYS A 57 2.10 -4.46 -13.65
C LYS A 57 2.41 -3.32 -12.68
N ASP A 58 2.86 -3.65 -11.47
CA ASP A 58 3.17 -2.71 -10.40
C ASP A 58 4.66 -2.29 -10.41
N PHE A 59 5.49 -2.97 -11.20
CA PHE A 59 6.91 -2.65 -11.35
C PHE A 59 7.14 -1.68 -12.52
N ALA A 60 7.10 -0.39 -12.22
CA ALA A 60 7.38 0.65 -13.21
C ALA A 60 8.77 0.47 -13.85
N HIS A 61 8.92 0.75 -15.15
CA HIS A 61 10.21 0.65 -15.86
C HIS A 61 11.35 1.44 -15.18
N SER A 62 11.01 2.56 -14.51
CA SER A 62 11.95 3.39 -13.74
C SER A 62 12.34 2.81 -12.37
N ALA A 63 11.64 1.78 -11.89
CA ALA A 63 11.91 1.10 -10.63
C ALA A 63 13.17 0.22 -10.74
N PHE A 64 13.41 -0.39 -11.91
CA PHE A 64 14.54 -1.29 -12.12
C PHE A 64 15.88 -0.61 -11.87
N ALA A 65 16.10 0.58 -12.43
CA ALA A 65 17.33 1.35 -12.22
C ALA A 65 17.52 1.85 -10.77
N LYS A 66 16.44 1.95 -9.99
CA LYS A 66 16.50 2.32 -8.57
C LYS A 66 16.77 1.12 -7.67
N ALA A 67 16.44 -0.07 -8.15
CA ALA A 67 16.61 -1.33 -7.43
C ALA A 67 17.99 -1.97 -7.72
N ASP A 68 18.47 -1.87 -8.96
CA ASP A 68 19.78 -2.36 -9.43
C ASP A 68 20.90 -1.42 -8.93
N LYS A 69 21.39 -1.68 -7.72
CA LYS A 69 22.41 -0.82 -7.08
C LYS A 69 23.78 -1.06 -7.68
N ASN A 70 24.08 -2.30 -8.01
CA ASN A 70 25.36 -2.71 -8.58
C ASN A 70 25.44 -2.44 -10.10
N HIS A 71 24.34 -1.96 -10.71
CA HIS A 71 24.21 -1.60 -12.12
C HIS A 71 24.57 -2.75 -13.07
N ASN A 72 24.35 -3.99 -12.64
CA ASN A 72 24.73 -5.17 -13.42
C ASN A 72 23.68 -5.54 -14.49
N GLY A 73 22.54 -4.85 -14.52
CA GLY A 73 21.46 -5.08 -15.48
C GLY A 73 20.48 -6.19 -15.08
N SER A 74 20.63 -6.76 -13.90
CA SER A 74 19.81 -7.80 -13.29
C SER A 74 19.54 -7.47 -11.81
N LEU A 75 18.38 -7.88 -11.31
CA LEU A 75 18.01 -7.71 -9.90
C LEU A 75 18.22 -9.02 -9.16
N ASP A 76 19.09 -9.05 -8.16
CA ASP A 76 19.11 -10.18 -7.23
C ASP A 76 18.00 -10.07 -6.17
N GLN A 77 17.82 -11.14 -5.40
CA GLN A 77 16.77 -11.24 -4.38
C GLN A 77 16.89 -10.14 -3.32
N ASP A 78 18.11 -9.79 -2.92
CA ASP A 78 18.38 -8.78 -1.88
C ASP A 78 18.09 -7.37 -2.40
N GLU A 79 18.47 -7.08 -3.65
CA GLU A 79 18.17 -5.83 -4.34
C GLU A 79 16.66 -5.63 -4.55
N PHE A 80 15.96 -6.69 -4.99
CA PHE A 80 14.50 -6.67 -5.14
C PHE A 80 13.80 -6.44 -3.79
N ALA A 81 14.17 -7.20 -2.75
CA ALA A 81 13.59 -7.06 -1.42
C ALA A 81 13.88 -5.68 -0.80
N ALA A 82 15.11 -5.18 -0.94
CA ALA A 82 15.48 -3.86 -0.45
C ALA A 82 14.73 -2.74 -1.16
N TYR A 83 14.46 -2.86 -2.46
CA TYR A 83 13.66 -1.90 -3.20
C TYR A 83 12.18 -1.97 -2.77
N LYS A 84 11.58 -3.16 -2.76
CA LYS A 84 10.17 -3.32 -2.40
C LYS A 84 9.89 -2.88 -0.96
N SER A 85 10.72 -3.27 0.00
CA SER A 85 10.59 -2.78 1.38
C SER A 85 10.65 -1.26 1.50
N LYS A 86 11.48 -0.58 0.70
CA LYS A 86 11.52 0.90 0.67
C LYS A 86 10.25 1.50 0.09
N VAL A 87 9.75 0.94 -1.01
CA VAL A 87 8.52 1.39 -1.66
C VAL A 87 7.33 1.19 -0.72
N ASP A 88 7.19 0.00 -0.12
CA ASP A 88 6.09 -0.32 0.78
C ASP A 88 6.14 0.55 2.05
N ASN A 89 7.33 0.79 2.61
CA ASN A 89 7.49 1.72 3.73
C ASN A 89 7.12 3.16 3.35
N ALA A 90 7.48 3.60 2.15
CA ALA A 90 7.12 4.92 1.65
C ALA A 90 5.60 5.02 1.40
N GLU A 91 4.99 4.00 0.81
CA GLU A 91 3.55 3.90 0.55
C GLU A 91 2.76 3.87 1.86
N ASN A 92 3.19 3.10 2.85
CA ASN A 92 2.54 3.07 4.16
C ASN A 92 2.62 4.42 4.88
N LYS A 93 3.79 5.09 4.83
CA LYS A 93 3.94 6.45 5.36
C LYS A 93 3.05 7.45 4.63
N GLN A 94 2.98 7.33 3.31
CA GLN A 94 2.16 8.19 2.46
C GLN A 94 0.66 7.97 2.73
N THR A 95 0.22 6.72 2.83
CA THR A 95 -1.17 6.36 3.16
C THR A 95 -1.57 6.86 4.55
N ALA A 96 -0.67 6.76 5.54
CA ALA A 96 -0.90 7.32 6.86
C ALA A 96 -1.01 8.86 6.82
N ALA A 97 -0.13 9.52 6.04
CA ALA A 97 -0.17 10.97 5.84
C ALA A 97 -1.47 11.42 5.14
N ASP A 98 -1.88 10.74 4.07
CA ASP A 98 -3.12 11.00 3.32
C ASP A 98 -4.37 10.80 4.18
N SER A 99 -4.38 9.75 5.02
CA SER A 99 -5.44 9.52 5.99
C SER A 99 -5.51 10.65 7.02
N ALA A 100 -4.37 11.12 7.51
CA ALA A 100 -4.31 12.24 8.44
C ALA A 100 -4.77 13.56 7.78
N ILE A 101 -4.42 13.81 6.52
CA ILE A 101 -4.94 14.96 5.74
C ILE A 101 -6.46 14.86 5.62
N THR A 102 -6.97 13.70 5.21
CA THR A 102 -8.41 13.45 5.06
C THR A 102 -9.15 13.70 6.37
N ALA A 103 -8.64 13.16 7.48
CA ALA A 103 -9.20 13.37 8.80
C ALA A 103 -9.23 14.86 9.17
N LYS A 104 -8.13 15.60 8.97
CA LYS A 104 -8.07 17.05 9.22
C LYS A 104 -9.10 17.83 8.40
N ILE A 105 -9.25 17.50 7.12
CA ILE A 105 -10.24 18.15 6.24
C ILE A 105 -11.66 17.88 6.75
N LYS A 106 -11.98 16.60 7.01
CA LYS A 106 -13.29 16.20 7.55
C LYS A 106 -13.58 16.87 8.90
N SER A 107 -12.60 16.97 9.79
CA SER A 107 -12.72 17.71 11.04
C SER A 107 -13.00 19.19 10.83
N LYS A 108 -12.31 19.85 9.89
CA LYS A 108 -12.60 21.26 9.56
C LYS A 108 -14.01 21.45 8.99
N TYR A 109 -14.50 20.52 8.17
CA TYR A 109 -15.87 20.56 7.66
C TYR A 109 -16.91 20.32 8.76
N LEU A 110 -16.63 19.43 9.72
CA LEU A 110 -17.53 19.17 10.85
C LEU A 110 -17.72 20.38 11.76
N VAL A 111 -16.65 21.15 11.99
CA VAL A 111 -16.73 22.38 12.81
C VAL A 111 -17.48 23.49 12.08
N GLU A 112 -17.54 23.43 10.76
CA GLU A 112 -18.12 24.50 9.96
C GLU A 112 -19.65 24.38 9.89
N LYS A 113 -20.35 25.28 10.57
CA LYS A 113 -21.82 25.27 10.71
C LYS A 113 -22.60 25.27 9.39
N ASN A 114 -21.97 25.68 8.29
CA ASN A 114 -22.57 25.74 6.96
C ASN A 114 -22.19 24.54 6.06
N PHE A 115 -21.64 23.47 6.64
CA PHE A 115 -21.29 22.24 5.90
C PHE A 115 -22.03 21.05 6.49
N SER A 116 -22.90 20.43 5.69
CA SER A 116 -23.32 19.06 5.98
C SER A 116 -22.18 18.13 5.58
N SER A 117 -21.24 17.89 6.50
CA SER A 117 -20.09 16.98 6.32
C SER A 117 -20.50 15.56 5.91
N LEU A 118 -21.80 15.22 6.01
CA LEU A 118 -22.38 13.95 5.57
C LEU A 118 -22.63 13.88 4.05
N LYS A 119 -22.69 15.02 3.34
CA LYS A 119 -22.95 15.07 1.88
C LYS A 119 -21.68 15.20 1.02
N VAL A 120 -20.52 15.44 1.66
CA VAL A 120 -19.25 15.70 0.97
C VAL A 120 -18.24 14.60 1.31
N SER A 121 -17.82 13.89 0.27
CA SER A 121 -16.75 12.90 0.36
C SER A 121 -15.41 13.55 0.06
N VAL A 122 -14.41 13.17 0.86
CA VAL A 122 -13.03 13.64 0.75
C VAL A 122 -12.15 12.43 0.59
N GLU A 123 -11.44 12.38 -0.52
CA GLU A 123 -10.44 11.35 -0.82
C GLU A 123 -9.09 12.03 -0.99
N THR A 124 -8.05 11.47 -0.38
CA THR A 124 -6.69 11.97 -0.53
C THR A 124 -5.79 10.84 -1.02
N LYS A 125 -4.99 11.12 -2.04
CA LYS A 125 -3.99 10.20 -2.56
C LYS A 125 -2.76 10.98 -3.00
N ASP A 126 -1.58 10.58 -2.54
CA ASP A 126 -0.31 11.21 -2.88
C ASP A 126 -0.30 12.72 -2.59
N ASN A 127 -0.91 13.13 -1.46
CA ASN A 127 -1.18 14.53 -1.07
C ASN A 127 -2.11 15.32 -2.02
N GLY A 128 -2.71 14.67 -3.02
CA GLY A 128 -3.77 15.23 -3.86
C GLY A 128 -5.13 14.94 -3.27
N VAL A 129 -5.93 15.98 -3.06
CA VAL A 129 -7.27 15.87 -2.48
C VAL A 129 -8.32 15.96 -3.58
N ILE A 130 -9.30 15.08 -3.55
CA ILE A 130 -10.49 15.11 -4.39
C ILE A 130 -11.70 15.32 -3.49
N LEU A 131 -12.45 16.38 -3.79
CA LEU A 131 -13.71 16.70 -3.13
C LEU A 131 -14.86 16.30 -4.05
N SER A 132 -15.80 15.51 -3.54
CA SER A 132 -16.94 15.01 -4.30
C SER A 132 -18.22 15.00 -3.46
N GLY A 133 -19.38 15.00 -4.12
CA GLY A 133 -20.69 15.06 -3.45
C GLY A 133 -21.48 16.31 -3.81
N PHE A 134 -22.41 16.66 -2.91
CA PHE A 134 -23.40 17.72 -3.15
C PHE A 134 -23.30 18.82 -2.10
N VAL A 135 -23.45 20.06 -2.55
CA VAL A 135 -23.52 21.26 -1.72
C VAL A 135 -24.73 22.10 -2.12
N ASP A 136 -25.23 22.89 -1.18
CA ASP A 136 -26.48 23.64 -1.36
C ASP A 136 -26.24 24.99 -2.07
N SER A 137 -24.98 25.47 -2.13
CA SER A 137 -24.61 26.72 -2.85
C SER A 137 -23.20 26.71 -3.45
N GLU A 138 -22.95 27.60 -4.42
CA GLU A 138 -21.60 27.83 -4.98
C GLU A 138 -20.61 28.36 -3.92
N GLU A 139 -21.11 29.14 -2.95
CA GLU A 139 -20.30 29.65 -1.86
C GLU A 139 -19.76 28.51 -0.98
N GLN A 140 -20.60 27.51 -0.68
CA GLN A 140 -20.18 26.30 0.01
C GLN A 140 -19.13 25.54 -0.82
N LYS A 141 -19.34 25.41 -2.14
CA LYS A 141 -18.36 24.77 -3.04
C LYS A 141 -16.98 25.44 -2.97
N ALA A 142 -16.92 26.76 -3.06
CA ALA A 142 -15.68 27.53 -2.99
C ALA A 142 -15.04 27.47 -1.59
N ARG A 143 -15.86 27.50 -0.53
CA ARG A 143 -15.39 27.37 0.86
C ARG A 143 -14.76 26.00 1.12
N ALA A 144 -15.35 24.91 0.62
CA ALA A 144 -14.80 23.57 0.71
C ALA A 144 -13.36 23.52 0.17
N GLU A 145 -13.20 24.00 -1.06
CA GLU A 145 -11.91 24.03 -1.74
C GLU A 145 -10.87 24.84 -0.95
N LYS A 146 -11.26 26.02 -0.45
CA LYS A 146 -10.37 26.87 0.36
C LYS A 146 -9.94 26.19 1.65
N ILE A 147 -10.85 25.51 2.34
CA ILE A 147 -10.55 24.78 3.57
C ILE A 147 -9.60 23.61 3.29
N ALA A 148 -9.85 22.84 2.23
CA ALA A 148 -9.01 21.72 1.82
C ALA A 148 -7.60 22.19 1.44
N MET A 149 -7.48 23.25 0.64
CA MET A 149 -6.17 23.84 0.30
C MET A 149 -5.43 24.39 1.52
N GLY A 150 -6.16 24.86 2.54
CA GLY A 150 -5.58 25.35 3.79
C GLY A 150 -5.14 24.26 4.77
N VAL A 151 -5.18 22.97 4.40
CA VAL A 151 -4.64 21.89 5.22
C VAL A 151 -3.18 21.63 4.88
N SER A 152 -2.34 21.59 5.91
CA SER A 152 -0.92 21.33 5.77
C SER A 152 -0.66 19.94 5.17
N GLY A 153 0.16 19.92 4.12
CA GLY A 153 0.51 18.72 3.37
C GLY A 153 -0.25 18.58 2.04
N VAL A 154 -1.33 19.32 1.82
CA VAL A 154 -2.08 19.28 0.55
C VAL A 154 -1.27 19.92 -0.57
N LYS A 155 -1.09 19.19 -1.68
CA LYS A 155 -0.39 19.68 -2.87
C LYS A 155 -1.34 20.19 -3.96
N SER A 156 -2.49 19.53 -4.08
CA SER A 156 -3.50 19.89 -5.08
C SER A 156 -4.88 19.54 -4.56
N VAL A 157 -5.88 20.29 -5.00
CA VAL A 157 -7.28 20.04 -4.69
C VAL A 157 -8.04 19.99 -6.01
N LYS A 158 -8.78 18.91 -6.24
CA LYS A 158 -9.74 18.79 -7.34
C LYS A 158 -11.15 18.90 -6.76
N ASN A 159 -11.83 19.98 -7.10
CA ASN A 159 -13.18 20.24 -6.64
C ASN A 159 -14.21 19.72 -7.64
N ALA A 160 -14.74 18.52 -7.38
CA ALA A 160 -15.81 17.88 -8.16
C ALA A 160 -17.17 17.96 -7.45
N LEU A 161 -17.38 18.95 -6.58
CA LEU A 161 -18.67 19.18 -5.92
C LEU A 161 -19.71 19.70 -6.89
N VAL A 162 -20.93 19.18 -6.77
CA VAL A 162 -22.09 19.59 -7.56
C VAL A 162 -23.00 20.45 -6.67
N VAL A 163 -23.38 21.63 -7.17
CA VAL A 163 -24.33 22.49 -6.49
C VAL A 163 -25.74 21.98 -6.79
N LYS A 164 -26.48 21.63 -5.75
CA LYS A 164 -27.87 21.20 -5.83
C LYS A 164 -28.69 22.00 -4.80
N PRO A 165 -29.32 23.11 -5.22
CA PRO A 165 -30.13 23.94 -4.33
C PRO A 165 -31.39 23.22 -3.86
#